data_AF-A0AAV0Z4I3-F1
#
_entry.id   AF-A0AAV0Z4I3-F1
#
_cell.length_a   1.000
_cell.length_b   1.000
_cell.length_c   1.000
_cell.angle_alpha   90.00
_cell.angle_beta   90.00
_cell.angle_gamma   90.00
#
_symmetry.space_group_name_H-M   'P 1'
#
loop_
_entity.id
_entity.type
_entity.pdbx_description
1 polymer ?
#
loop_
_entity_poly.entity_id
_entity_poly.type
_entity_poly.pdbx_seq_one_letter_code
_entity_poly.pdbx_strand_id
1 'polypeptide(L)'
;MASAHAFFAQDEGTTFNLEYAWRLLKDEPKWMGESIGNSSKVTKTSASGASSANSDTPSSYEFNSSSPMERPMGQKAAKRKGKAKEIPNATQDARNKRAAAMERLAQSKEDELELKAMQIIMKDTSTMSDSQRDIHEKYCNKMKKKYGL
;
A
#
# COMPACT_ATOMS: atom_id res chain seq x y z
N MET A 1 -0.52 -8.77 -16.07
CA MET A 1 0.74 -8.48 -15.34
C MET A 1 1.98 -9.01 -16.06
N ALA A 2 1.89 -10.12 -16.81
CA ALA A 2 3.04 -10.69 -17.54
C ALA A 2 3.78 -9.68 -18.44
N SER A 3 3.05 -8.76 -19.08
CA SER A 3 3.63 -7.79 -20.02
C SER A 3 4.51 -6.74 -19.33
N ALA A 4 4.12 -6.21 -18.16
CA ALA A 4 4.88 -5.16 -17.48
C ALA A 4 6.16 -5.69 -16.82
N HIS A 5 6.11 -6.91 -16.27
CA HIS A 5 7.29 -7.57 -15.72
C HIS A 5 8.30 -7.94 -16.81
N ALA A 6 7.82 -8.26 -18.02
CA ALA A 6 8.68 -8.54 -19.16
C ALA A 6 9.48 -7.29 -19.60
N PHE A 7 8.84 -6.11 -19.65
CA PHE A 7 9.54 -4.86 -19.96
C PHE A 7 10.56 -4.50 -18.87
N PHE A 8 10.18 -4.60 -17.60
CA PHE A 8 11.13 -4.35 -16.50
C PHE A 8 12.35 -5.26 -16.56
N ALA A 9 12.16 -6.55 -16.82
CA ALA A 9 13.26 -7.50 -16.95
C ALA A 9 14.16 -7.22 -18.17
N GLN A 10 13.59 -6.64 -19.25
CA GLN A 10 14.35 -6.23 -20.42
C GLN A 10 15.25 -5.02 -20.13
N ASP A 11 14.76 -4.06 -19.34
CA ASP A 11 15.49 -2.82 -19.04
C ASP A 11 16.51 -3.00 -17.89
N GLU A 12 16.13 -3.72 -16.82
CA GLU A 12 16.91 -3.83 -15.59
C GLU A 12 17.66 -5.17 -15.47
N GLY A 13 17.45 -6.09 -16.42
CA GLY A 13 18.11 -7.41 -16.45
C GLY A 13 17.80 -8.33 -15.26
N THR A 14 16.87 -7.93 -14.39
CA THR A 14 16.53 -8.63 -13.16
C THR A 14 15.02 -8.78 -12.99
N THR A 15 14.61 -9.80 -12.23
CA THR A 15 13.19 -9.99 -11.91
C THR A 15 12.72 -8.99 -10.86
N PHE A 16 11.48 -8.53 -10.97
CA PHE A 16 10.90 -7.59 -10.01
C PHE A 16 10.75 -8.22 -8.62
N ASN A 17 11.64 -7.86 -7.69
CA ASN A 17 11.73 -8.49 -6.37
C ASN A 17 10.65 -8.04 -5.36
N LEU A 18 9.86 -7.02 -5.69
CA LEU A 18 8.82 -6.46 -4.80
C LEU A 18 7.40 -6.92 -5.16
N GLU A 19 7.25 -7.98 -5.96
CA GLU A 19 5.95 -8.48 -6.41
C GLU A 19 5.03 -8.85 -5.24
N TYR A 20 5.61 -9.42 -4.18
CA TYR A 20 4.88 -9.74 -2.95
C TYR A 20 4.35 -8.48 -2.24
N ALA A 21 5.17 -7.45 -2.12
CA ALA A 21 4.76 -6.18 -1.51
C ALA A 21 3.66 -5.50 -2.34
N TRP A 22 3.78 -5.52 -3.66
CA TRP A 22 2.76 -4.99 -4.57
C TRP A 22 1.42 -5.72 -4.44
N ARG A 23 1.43 -7.05 -4.39
CA ARG A 23 0.22 -7.86 -4.21
C ARG A 23 -0.55 -7.51 -2.93
N LEU A 24 0.15 -7.17 -1.85
CA LEU A 24 -0.47 -6.77 -0.59
C LEU A 24 -1.06 -5.36 -0.63
N LEU A 25 -0.44 -4.45 -1.40
CA LEU A 25 -0.79 -3.04 -1.38
C LEU A 25 -1.80 -2.63 -2.43
N LYS A 26 -1.88 -3.34 -3.56
CA LYS A 26 -2.69 -2.91 -4.72
C LYS A 26 -4.19 -2.77 -4.41
N ASP A 27 -4.70 -3.55 -3.46
CA ASP A 27 -6.12 -3.60 -3.10
C ASP A 27 -6.47 -2.65 -1.94
N GLU A 28 -5.50 -1.85 -1.46
CA GLU A 28 -5.73 -0.88 -0.40
C GLU A 28 -6.64 0.27 -0.88
N PRO A 29 -7.61 0.72 -0.07
CA PRO A 29 -8.61 1.73 -0.47
C PRO A 29 -8.02 3.08 -0.93
N LYS A 30 -6.79 3.39 -0.52
CA LYS A 30 -6.06 4.59 -0.97
C LYS A 30 -5.64 4.53 -2.45
N TRP A 31 -5.54 3.34 -3.03
CA TRP A 31 -5.12 3.11 -4.41
C TRP A 31 -6.28 2.65 -5.30
N MET A 32 -7.36 2.16 -4.72
CA MET A 32 -8.62 1.90 -5.40
C MET A 32 -9.35 3.24 -5.57
N GLY A 33 -9.46 3.75 -6.80
CA GLY A 33 -9.99 5.09 -7.14
C GLY A 33 -11.45 5.38 -6.79
N GLU A 34 -12.05 4.67 -5.83
CA GLU A 34 -13.47 4.76 -5.43
C GLU A 34 -13.78 5.94 -4.50
N SER A 35 -12.95 6.99 -4.48
CA SER A 35 -13.17 8.19 -3.66
C SER A 35 -13.67 9.41 -4.44
N ILE A 36 -13.97 9.30 -5.72
CA ILE A 36 -14.62 10.39 -6.46
C ILE A 36 -15.87 9.82 -7.12
N GLY A 37 -16.93 9.75 -6.33
CA GLY A 37 -18.28 9.77 -6.88
C GLY A 37 -18.39 10.96 -7.82
N ASN A 38 -18.44 10.68 -9.12
CA ASN A 38 -19.42 11.23 -10.07
C ASN A 38 -20.03 12.62 -9.73
N SER A 39 -19.23 13.65 -9.48
CA SER A 39 -19.73 15.03 -9.53
C SER A 39 -19.45 15.62 -10.91
N SER A 40 -20.13 15.07 -11.92
CA SER A 40 -20.51 15.84 -13.10
C SER A 40 -21.44 16.97 -12.63
N LYS A 41 -20.86 18.10 -12.23
CA LYS A 41 -21.59 19.37 -12.13
C LYS A 41 -21.03 20.33 -13.16
N VAL A 42 -21.34 20.05 -14.43
CA VAL A 42 -21.52 21.12 -15.41
C VAL A 42 -22.83 21.80 -15.03
N THR A 43 -22.74 22.95 -14.36
CA THR A 43 -23.89 23.80 -14.09
C THR A 43 -24.36 24.38 -15.43
N LYS A 44 -25.43 23.82 -15.99
CA LYS A 44 -26.28 24.48 -16.98
C LYS A 44 -26.87 25.73 -16.34
N THR A 45 -26.52 26.92 -16.83
CA THR A 45 -27.28 28.15 -16.59
C THR A 45 -28.34 28.28 -17.68
N SER A 46 -29.60 28.02 -17.33
CA SER A 46 -30.78 28.43 -18.09
C SER A 46 -31.31 29.74 -17.48
N ALA A 47 -31.58 30.76 -18.30
CA ALA A 47 -32.82 31.56 -18.25
C ALA A 47 -32.76 32.75 -19.23
N SER A 48 -33.77 32.78 -20.09
CA SER A 48 -34.10 33.71 -21.18
C SER A 48 -34.05 35.22 -20.88
N GLY A 49 -33.53 36.00 -21.84
CA GLY A 49 -33.70 37.46 -21.98
C GLY A 49 -33.24 37.89 -23.39
N ALA A 50 -34.08 38.62 -24.12
CA ALA A 50 -34.15 38.65 -25.58
C ALA A 50 -33.22 39.64 -26.33
N SER A 51 -32.90 39.24 -27.57
CA SER A 51 -32.79 39.98 -28.85
C SER A 51 -31.93 41.27 -29.05
N SER A 52 -30.92 41.11 -29.91
CA SER A 52 -30.53 41.89 -31.11
C SER A 52 -30.06 43.36 -31.02
N ALA A 53 -28.79 43.62 -31.39
CA ALA A 53 -28.36 44.44 -32.55
C ALA A 53 -26.83 44.67 -32.53
N ASN A 54 -26.18 44.57 -33.69
CA ASN A 54 -24.74 44.81 -33.91
C ASN A 54 -24.45 46.30 -34.17
N SER A 55 -23.31 46.82 -33.71
CA SER A 55 -22.49 47.80 -34.43
C SER A 55 -21.12 48.06 -33.76
N ASP A 56 -20.08 47.53 -34.39
CA ASP A 56 -18.74 48.07 -34.74
C ASP A 56 -17.98 49.16 -33.93
N THR A 57 -16.77 48.74 -33.51
CA THR A 57 -15.43 49.42 -33.52
C THR A 57 -14.97 50.46 -32.47
N PRO A 58 -13.62 50.54 -32.21
CA PRO A 58 -13.01 51.02 -30.96
C PRO A 58 -12.20 52.32 -31.10
N SER A 59 -12.05 53.08 -30.00
CA SER A 59 -11.09 54.19 -29.81
C SER A 59 -11.31 54.73 -28.39
N SER A 60 -10.39 55.22 -27.56
CA SER A 60 -8.94 55.31 -27.41
C SER A 60 -8.76 55.96 -26.01
N TYR A 61 -7.61 55.79 -25.35
CA TYR A 61 -7.06 56.54 -24.17
C TYR A 61 -7.94 56.58 -22.87
N GLU A 62 -7.49 56.54 -21.62
CA GLU A 62 -6.25 56.98 -20.98
C GLU A 62 -6.03 56.27 -19.62
N PHE A 63 -4.80 56.35 -19.15
CA PHE A 63 -4.23 55.88 -17.90
C PHE A 63 -4.67 56.74 -16.69
N ASN A 64 -5.22 56.16 -15.60
CA ASN A 64 -4.79 56.48 -14.22
C ASN A 64 -5.42 55.61 -13.10
N SER A 65 -4.59 55.32 -12.10
CA SER A 65 -4.87 55.23 -10.66
C SER A 65 -5.61 54.02 -10.04
N SER A 66 -4.77 53.11 -9.53
CA SER A 66 -4.82 52.54 -8.17
C SER A 66 -6.18 52.26 -7.52
N SER A 67 -6.57 50.99 -7.53
CA SER A 67 -7.10 50.33 -6.34
C SER A 67 -6.67 48.85 -6.36
N PRO A 68 -5.91 48.34 -5.37
CA PRO A 68 -5.71 46.91 -5.24
C PRO A 68 -7.07 46.32 -4.85
N MET A 69 -7.82 45.81 -5.82
CA MET A 69 -9.04 45.08 -5.53
C MET A 69 -8.63 43.80 -4.79
N GLU A 70 -8.86 43.78 -3.48
CA GLU A 70 -8.57 42.62 -2.64
C GLU A 70 -9.29 41.40 -3.22
N ARG A 71 -8.52 40.38 -3.59
CA ARG A 71 -9.07 39.11 -4.05
C ARG A 71 -9.83 38.48 -2.88
N PRO A 72 -11.07 38.00 -3.08
CA PRO A 72 -11.83 37.36 -2.01
C PRO A 72 -11.02 36.23 -1.39
N MET A 73 -11.04 36.18 -0.05
CA MET A 73 -10.28 35.21 0.72
C MET A 73 -10.61 33.78 0.24
N GLY A 74 -9.58 33.06 -0.21
CA GLY A 74 -9.74 31.72 -0.76
C GLY A 74 -10.34 30.75 0.26
N GLN A 75 -11.28 29.90 -0.19
CA GLN A 75 -11.98 28.88 0.61
C GLN A 75 -11.07 27.94 1.42
N LYS A 76 -9.76 27.93 1.19
CA LYS A 76 -8.80 27.15 1.97
C LYS A 76 -8.75 27.55 3.45
N ALA A 77 -9.08 28.80 3.81
CA ALA A 77 -9.09 29.24 5.21
C ALA A 77 -10.36 28.78 5.98
N ALA A 78 -11.50 28.64 5.31
CA ALA A 78 -12.79 28.31 5.96
C ALA A 78 -12.97 26.81 6.27
N LYS A 79 -12.19 25.90 5.66
CA LYS A 79 -12.30 24.45 5.90
C LYS A 79 -11.58 23.93 7.14
N ARG A 80 -10.84 24.76 7.89
CA ARG A 80 -10.08 24.31 9.08
C ARG A 80 -10.92 24.12 10.36
N LYS A 81 -12.25 24.16 10.32
CA LYS A 81 -13.09 24.07 11.52
C LYS A 81 -14.20 23.02 11.48
N GLY A 82 -13.94 21.84 10.91
CA GLY A 82 -15.00 20.83 10.77
C GLY A 82 -14.59 19.37 10.58
N LYS A 83 -13.49 18.89 11.17
CA LYS A 83 -13.27 17.43 11.24
C LYS A 83 -12.43 17.02 12.46
N ALA A 84 -13.04 17.18 13.63
CA ALA A 84 -12.67 16.45 14.82
C ALA A 84 -13.92 15.68 15.27
N LYS A 85 -14.00 14.40 14.90
CA LYS A 85 -14.80 13.38 15.61
C LYS A 85 -14.31 11.97 15.22
N GLU A 86 -13.46 11.47 16.10
CA GLU A 86 -13.26 10.08 16.55
C GLU A 86 -13.24 8.94 15.51
N ILE A 87 -12.03 8.48 15.17
CA ILE A 87 -11.78 7.08 14.78
C ILE A 87 -10.59 6.52 15.59
N PRO A 88 -10.73 6.27 16.91
CA PRO A 88 -9.69 5.56 17.66
C PRO A 88 -9.74 4.04 17.42
N ASN A 89 -10.93 3.46 17.19
CA ASN A 89 -11.10 2.00 17.21
C ASN A 89 -10.70 1.27 15.92
N ALA A 90 -10.90 1.87 14.73
CA ALA A 90 -10.56 1.20 13.47
C ALA A 90 -9.04 1.01 13.29
N THR A 91 -8.24 1.95 13.81
CA THR A 91 -6.77 1.90 13.77
C THR A 91 -6.22 0.86 14.74
N GLN A 92 -6.85 0.72 15.91
CA GLN A 92 -6.44 -0.26 16.93
C GLN A 92 -6.79 -1.69 16.51
N ASP A 93 -7.99 -1.92 15.96
CA ASP A 93 -8.39 -3.23 15.44
C ASP A 93 -7.49 -3.70 14.29
N ALA A 94 -7.15 -2.81 13.36
CA ALA A 94 -6.18 -3.10 12.29
C ALA A 94 -4.78 -3.44 12.84
N ARG A 95 -4.31 -2.70 13.85
CA ARG A 95 -3.02 -2.97 14.51
C ARG A 95 -3.02 -4.33 15.22
N ASN A 96 -4.10 -4.65 15.93
CA ASN A 96 -4.27 -5.92 16.63
C ASN A 96 -4.32 -7.10 15.66
N LYS A 97 -5.05 -6.97 14.54
CA LYS A 97 -5.09 -7.98 13.46
C LYS A 97 -3.71 -8.22 12.85
N ARG A 98 -2.92 -7.16 12.63
CA ARG A 98 -1.54 -7.26 12.13
C ARG A 98 -0.63 -7.94 13.15
N ALA A 99 -0.73 -7.58 14.43
CA ALA A 99 0.04 -8.21 15.50
C ALA A 99 -0.26 -9.72 15.57
N ALA A 100 -1.55 -10.10 15.60
CA ALA A 100 -1.96 -11.50 15.59
C ALA A 100 -1.51 -12.26 14.34
N ALA A 101 -1.50 -11.60 13.17
CA ALA A 101 -0.97 -12.23 11.94
C ALA A 101 0.55 -12.46 12.02
N MET A 102 1.31 -11.54 12.60
CA MET A 102 2.75 -11.72 12.81
C MET A 102 3.05 -12.81 13.85
N GLU A 103 2.27 -12.87 14.92
CA GLU A 103 2.39 -13.92 15.94
C GLU A 103 2.10 -15.32 15.35
N ARG A 104 1.03 -15.47 14.58
CA ARG A 104 0.75 -16.73 13.86
C ARG A 104 1.87 -17.12 12.88
N LEU A 105 2.46 -16.14 12.20
CA LEU A 105 3.58 -16.39 11.30
C LEU A 105 4.83 -16.84 12.09
N ALA A 106 5.10 -16.22 13.24
CA ALA A 106 6.20 -16.61 14.11
C ALA A 106 6.01 -18.03 14.65
N GLN A 107 4.80 -18.37 15.12
CA GLN A 107 4.48 -19.71 15.60
C GLN A 107 4.63 -20.75 14.48
N SER A 108 4.08 -20.49 13.29
CA SER A 108 4.22 -21.42 12.16
C SER A 108 5.68 -21.64 11.77
N LYS A 109 6.55 -20.65 11.95
CA LYS A 109 7.99 -20.78 11.69
C LYS A 109 8.68 -21.61 12.77
N GLU A 110 8.26 -21.48 14.02
CA GLU A 110 8.76 -22.31 15.11
C GLU A 110 8.35 -23.78 14.93
N ASP A 111 7.07 -24.03 14.62
CA ASP A 111 6.54 -25.36 14.35
C ASP A 111 7.25 -26.01 13.14
N GLU A 112 7.52 -25.24 12.07
CA GLU A 112 8.28 -25.69 10.89
C GLU A 112 9.71 -26.13 11.27
N LEU A 113 10.37 -25.38 12.15
CA LEU A 113 11.71 -25.72 12.63
C LEU A 113 11.71 -26.96 13.52
N GLU A 114 10.67 -27.13 14.35
CA GLU A 114 10.51 -28.31 15.20
C GLU A 114 10.27 -29.58 14.38
N LEU A 115 9.38 -29.53 13.39
CA LEU A 115 9.14 -30.65 12.47
C LEU A 115 10.42 -31.03 11.73
N LYS A 116 11.21 -30.06 11.29
CA LYS A 116 12.50 -30.31 10.62
C LYS A 116 13.53 -30.92 11.57
N ALA A 117 13.57 -30.49 12.83
CA ALA A 117 14.43 -31.09 13.84
C ALA A 117 14.04 -32.56 14.11
N MET A 118 12.75 -32.84 14.24
CA MET A 118 12.24 -34.20 14.43
C MET A 118 12.56 -35.09 13.22
N GLN A 119 12.40 -34.57 12.00
CA GLN A 119 12.79 -35.27 10.77
C GLN A 119 14.28 -35.67 10.77
N ILE A 120 15.16 -34.79 11.25
CA ILE A 120 16.60 -35.11 11.35
C ILE A 120 16.81 -36.25 12.35
N ILE A 121 16.19 -36.20 13.53
CA ILE A 121 16.36 -37.21 14.57
C ILE A 121 15.84 -38.58 14.10
N MET A 122 14.72 -38.61 13.39
CA MET A 122 14.05 -39.84 12.95
C MET A 122 14.59 -40.42 11.63
N LYS A 123 15.53 -39.75 10.97
CA LYS A 123 16.03 -40.20 9.68
C LYS A 123 16.78 -41.53 9.81
N ASP A 124 16.44 -42.49 8.93
CA ASP A 124 17.12 -43.78 8.89
C ASP A 124 18.60 -43.62 8.54
N THR A 125 19.46 -44.19 9.39
CA THR A 125 20.91 -44.13 9.26
C THR A 125 21.49 -45.35 8.53
N SER A 126 20.66 -46.34 8.20
CA SER A 126 21.08 -47.59 7.54
C SER A 126 21.67 -47.37 6.14
N THR A 127 21.29 -46.26 5.47
CA THR A 127 21.78 -45.89 4.14
C THR A 127 22.94 -44.88 4.17
N MET A 128 23.36 -44.42 5.36
CA MET A 128 24.40 -43.40 5.51
C MET A 128 25.78 -44.03 5.62
N SER A 129 26.80 -43.39 5.04
CA SER A 129 28.20 -43.80 5.23
C SER A 129 28.66 -43.50 6.67
N ASP A 130 29.74 -44.15 7.13
CA ASP A 130 30.22 -44.00 8.52
C ASP A 130 30.50 -42.54 8.90
N SER A 131 31.11 -41.76 7.99
CA SER A 131 31.33 -40.33 8.22
C SER A 131 30.03 -39.53 8.32
N GLN A 132 29.01 -39.89 7.54
CA GLN A 132 27.70 -39.23 7.61
C GLN A 132 26.95 -39.61 8.90
N ARG A 133 27.10 -40.85 9.38
CA ARG A 133 26.52 -41.32 10.64
C ARG A 133 27.10 -40.57 11.84
N ASP A 134 28.41 -40.36 11.88
CA ASP A 134 29.07 -39.55 12.92
C ASP A 134 28.56 -38.10 12.93
N ILE A 135 28.39 -37.48 11.75
CA ILE A 135 27.81 -36.12 11.65
C ILE A 135 26.36 -36.10 12.14
N HIS A 136 25.55 -37.08 11.74
CA HIS A 136 24.15 -37.21 12.14
C HIS A 136 24.03 -37.40 13.65
N GLU A 137 24.84 -38.26 14.25
CA GLU A 137 24.90 -38.50 15.69
C GLU A 137 25.24 -37.22 16.45
N LYS A 138 26.27 -36.48 16.02
CA LYS A 138 26.64 -35.18 16.60
C LYS A 138 25.47 -34.19 16.57
N TYR A 139 24.75 -34.12 15.45
CA TYR A 139 23.60 -33.23 15.31
C TYR A 139 22.42 -33.68 16.18
N CYS A 140 22.14 -34.98 16.25
CA CYS A 140 21.10 -35.55 17.10
C CYS A 140 21.37 -35.26 18.58
N ASN A 141 22.61 -35.44 19.05
CA ASN A 141 22.99 -35.13 20.42
C ASN A 141 22.83 -33.63 20.75
N LYS A 142 23.17 -32.76 19.80
CA LYS A 142 22.92 -31.31 19.93
C LYS A 142 21.42 -31.00 20.04
N MET A 143 20.59 -31.64 19.23
CA MET A 143 19.14 -31.44 19.28
C MET A 143 18.54 -32.01 20.57
N LYS A 144 18.91 -33.22 21.00
CA LYS A 144 18.48 -33.79 22.28
C LYS A 144 18.77 -32.85 23.45
N LYS A 145 19.98 -32.30 23.51
CA LYS A 145 20.36 -31.30 24.51
C LYS A 145 19.51 -30.01 24.43
N LYS A 146 19.17 -29.55 23.22
CA LYS A 146 18.35 -28.35 23.01
C LYS A 146 16.91 -28.55 23.52
N TYR A 147 16.34 -29.73 23.33
CA TYR A 147 14.94 -30.04 23.66
C TYR A 147 14.75 -30.83 24.97
N GLY A 148 15.85 -31.19 25.66
CA GLY A 148 15.79 -31.91 26.93
C GLY A 148 15.36 -33.38 26.82
N LEU A 149 15.61 -34.02 25.66
CA LEU A 149 15.33 -35.43 25.37
C LEU A 149 16.45 -36.37 25.82
#